data_AF-A0A1J3HEN7-F1
#
_entry.id   AF-A0A1J3HEN7-F1
#
_cell.length_a   1.000
_cell.length_b   1.000
_cell.length_c   1.000
_cell.angle_alpha   90.00
_cell.angle_beta   90.00
_cell.angle_gamma   90.00
#
_symmetry.space_group_name_H-M   'P 1'
#
loop_
_entity.id
_entity.type
_entity.pdbx_description
1 polymer ?
#
loop_
_entity_poly.entity_id
_entity_poly.type
_entity_poly.pdbx_seq_one_letter_code
_entity_poly.pdbx_strand_id
1 'polypeptide(L)'
;GKIEPKAEHFSCMIDLLCRAGLLDEAEELIDKMRNESDGTLVPVYCSLLSAARNYGNVELAERVAGKLERVEVSDSSAHTLLASVYASA
;
A
#
# COMPACT_ATOMS: atom_id res chain seq x y z
N GLY A 1 2.44 -14.01 -26.65
CA GLY A 1 2.17 -12.60 -26.31
C GLY A 1 2.61 -12.37 -24.89
N LYS A 2 3.27 -11.25 -24.60
CA LYS A 2 3.50 -10.85 -23.20
C LYS A 2 2.15 -10.44 -22.62
N ILE A 3 1.75 -11.07 -21.51
CA ILE A 3 0.62 -10.61 -20.72
C ILE A 3 1.18 -9.45 -19.90
N GLU A 4 0.81 -8.23 -20.25
CA GLU A 4 1.12 -7.08 -19.40
C GLU A 4 0.33 -7.22 -18.10
N PRO A 5 1.01 -7.22 -16.94
CA PRO A 5 0.33 -7.33 -15.67
C PRO A 5 -0.54 -6.08 -15.48
N LYS A 6 -1.85 -6.27 -15.59
CA LYS A 6 -2.84 -5.25 -15.21
C LYS A 6 -2.83 -5.05 -13.69
N ALA A 7 -3.25 -3.88 -13.23
CA ALA A 7 -3.42 -3.51 -11.83
C ALA A 7 -4.07 -4.60 -10.94
N GLU A 8 -5.05 -5.32 -11.47
CA GLU A 8 -5.73 -6.44 -10.79
C GLU A 8 -4.79 -7.58 -10.37
N HIS A 9 -3.77 -7.89 -11.17
CA HIS A 9 -2.79 -8.94 -10.86
C HIS A 9 -1.87 -8.52 -9.72
N PHE A 10 -1.50 -7.24 -9.68
CA PHE A 10 -0.65 -6.70 -8.63
C PHE A 10 -1.36 -6.65 -7.28
N SER A 11 -2.63 -6.26 -7.24
CA SER A 11 -3.44 -6.30 -6.00
C SER A 11 -3.50 -7.71 -5.41
N CYS A 12 -3.69 -8.74 -6.23
CA CYS A 12 -3.65 -10.13 -5.78
C CYS A 12 -2.27 -10.53 -5.25
N MET A 13 -1.18 -10.17 -5.95
CA MET A 13 0.17 -10.48 -5.49
C MET A 13 0.51 -9.79 -4.17
N ILE A 14 0.13 -8.53 -4.01
CA ILE A 14 0.38 -7.76 -2.79
C ILE A 14 -0.44 -8.31 -1.62
N ASP A 15 -1.71 -8.69 -1.83
CA ASP A 15 -2.50 -9.36 -0.79
C ASP A 15 -1.84 -10.66 -0.33
N LEU A 16 -1.35 -11.48 -1.26
CA LEU A 16 -0.67 -12.74 -0.94
C LEU A 16 0.62 -12.51 -0.14
N LEU A 17 1.45 -11.55 -0.55
CA LEU A 17 2.69 -11.20 0.16
C LEU A 17 2.39 -10.66 1.56
N CYS A 18 1.40 -9.75 1.68
CA CYS A 18 0.95 -9.20 2.95
C CYS A 18 0.49 -10.30 3.91
N ARG A 19 -0.34 -11.25 3.44
CA ARG A 19 -0.85 -12.36 4.25
C ARG A 19 0.22 -13.39 4.60
N ALA A 20 1.30 -13.45 3.83
CA ALA A 20 2.46 -14.28 4.13
C ALA A 20 3.45 -13.59 5.10
N GLY A 21 3.24 -12.31 5.43
CA GLY A 21 4.18 -11.52 6.24
C GLY A 21 5.43 -11.08 5.47
N LEU A 22 5.43 -11.21 4.13
CA LEU A 22 6.50 -10.80 3.23
C LEU A 22 6.31 -9.33 2.85
N LEU A 23 6.41 -8.48 3.88
CA LEU A 23 6.01 -7.08 3.78
C LEU A 23 7.00 -6.22 2.99
N ASP A 24 8.29 -6.54 3.07
CA ASP A 24 9.34 -5.83 2.32
C ASP A 24 9.23 -6.15 0.82
N GLU A 25 8.94 -7.40 0.47
CA GLU A 25 8.68 -7.82 -0.92
C GLU A 25 7.41 -7.17 -1.48
N ALA A 26 6.39 -7.00 -0.64
CA ALA A 26 5.19 -6.25 -1.01
C ALA A 26 5.50 -4.77 -1.27
N GLU A 27 6.33 -4.14 -0.42
CA GLU A 27 6.78 -2.75 -0.60
C GLU A 27 7.59 -2.59 -1.90
N GLU A 28 8.55 -3.47 -2.17
CA GLU A 28 9.34 -3.46 -3.41
C GLU A 28 8.48 -3.61 -4.67
N LEU A 29 7.46 -4.47 -4.61
CA LEU A 29 6.57 -4.69 -5.75
C LEU A 29 5.77 -3.42 -6.06
N ILE A 30 5.27 -2.73 -5.03
CA ILE A 30 4.57 -1.45 -5.20
C ILE A 30 5.51 -0.37 -5.76
N ASP A 31 6.75 -0.31 -5.27
CA ASP A 31 7.73 0.68 -5.75
C ASP A 31 8.13 0.41 -7.21
N LYS A 32 8.16 -0.85 -7.66
CA LYS A 32 8.34 -1.21 -9.09
C LYS A 32 7.16 -0.75 -9.94
N MET A 33 5.94 -0.80 -9.42
CA MET A 33 4.73 -0.34 -10.11
C MET A 33 4.62 1.18 -10.18
N ARG A 34 5.20 1.92 -9.23
CA ARG A 34 5.11 3.39 -9.17
C ARG A 34 5.68 4.07 -10.43
N ASN A 35 6.55 3.39 -11.18
CA ASN A 35 7.03 3.87 -12.48
C ASN A 35 5.99 3.80 -13.61
N GLU A 36 4.85 3.11 -13.42
CA GLU A 36 3.90 2.80 -14.49
C GLU A 36 2.50 3.44 -14.34
N SER A 37 2.05 3.88 -13.15
CA SER A 37 0.73 4.57 -13.03
C SER A 37 0.44 5.14 -11.63
N ASP A 38 0.28 6.46 -11.50
CA ASP A 38 0.05 7.14 -10.21
C ASP A 38 -1.35 6.88 -9.59
N GLY A 39 -2.36 6.56 -10.41
CA GLY A 39 -3.75 6.46 -9.93
C GLY A 39 -4.14 5.14 -9.24
N THR A 40 -3.34 4.08 -9.37
CA THR A 40 -3.71 2.72 -8.91
C THR A 40 -2.98 2.29 -7.64
N LEU A 41 -2.17 3.17 -7.05
CA LEU A 41 -1.30 2.83 -5.93
C LEU A 41 -1.95 3.01 -4.55
N VAL A 42 -3.02 3.80 -4.45
CA VAL A 42 -3.68 4.06 -3.15
C VAL A 42 -4.22 2.78 -2.51
N PRO A 43 -4.99 1.92 -3.20
CA PRO A 43 -5.52 0.70 -2.58
C PRO A 43 -4.43 -0.27 -2.12
N VAL A 44 -3.32 -0.37 -2.87
CA VAL A 44 -2.22 -1.28 -2.53
C VAL A 44 -1.39 -0.78 -1.35
N TYR A 45 -1.15 0.53 -1.24
CA TYR A 45 -0.54 1.10 -0.03
C TYR A 45 -1.45 0.94 1.21
N CYS A 46 -2.77 1.09 1.06
CA CYS A 46 -3.71 0.84 2.17
C CYS A 46 -3.69 -0.63 2.65
N SER A 47 -3.59 -1.59 1.73
CA SER A 47 -3.43 -3.00 2.07
C SER A 47 -2.12 -3.27 2.81
N LEU A 48 -1.01 -2.70 2.32
CA LEU A 48 0.29 -2.85 2.95
C LEU A 48 0.34 -2.21 4.35
N LEU A 49 -0.27 -1.03 4.52
CA LEU A 49 -0.40 -0.35 5.82
C LEU A 49 -1.19 -1.20 6.83
N SER A 50 -2.28 -1.82 6.37
CA SER A 50 -3.09 -2.72 7.19
C SER A 50 -2.31 -3.97 7.62
N ALA A 51 -1.51 -4.53 6.71
CA ALA A 51 -0.64 -5.65 7.02
C ALA A 51 0.46 -5.25 8.00
N ALA A 52 1.16 -4.13 7.78
CA ALA A 52 2.17 -3.59 8.68
C ALA A 52 1.64 -3.44 10.12
N ARG A 53 0.41 -2.92 10.27
CA ARG A 53 -0.28 -2.84 11.57
C ARG A 53 -0.51 -4.22 12.19
N ASN A 54 -1.03 -5.18 11.40
CA ASN A 54 -1.33 -6.53 11.90
C ASN A 54 -0.09 -7.30 12.34
N TYR A 55 1.06 -7.07 11.71
CA TYR A 55 2.35 -7.68 12.08
C TYR A 55 3.15 -6.86 13.08
N GLY A 56 2.66 -5.70 13.53
CA GLY A 56 3.37 -4.82 14.46
C GLY A 56 4.62 -4.15 13.87
N ASN A 57 4.73 -4.08 12.55
CA ASN A 57 5.85 -3.44 11.86
C ASN A 57 5.59 -1.92 11.74
N VAL A 58 5.88 -1.20 12.82
CA VAL A 58 5.66 0.25 12.94
C VAL A 58 6.48 1.04 11.92
N GLU A 59 7.74 0.64 11.70
CA GLU A 59 8.63 1.33 10.77
C GLU A 59 8.07 1.31 9.34
N LEU A 60 7.58 0.14 8.89
CA LEU A 60 6.94 0.03 7.59
C LEU A 60 5.65 0.86 7.52
N ALA A 61 4.84 0.85 8.58
CA ALA A 61 3.61 1.62 8.63
C ALA A 61 3.87 3.13 8.45
N GLU A 62 4.90 3.67 9.10
CA GLU A 62 5.31 5.07 8.95
C GLU A 62 5.80 5.39 7.54
N ARG A 63 6.63 4.53 6.94
CA ARG A 63 7.11 4.71 5.56
C ARG A 63 5.95 4.72 4.57
N VAL A 64 5.01 3.78 4.71
CA VAL A 64 3.84 3.66 3.82
C VAL A 64 2.87 4.83 4.00
N ALA A 65 2.65 5.28 5.24
CA ALA A 65 1.84 6.47 5.51
C ALA A 65 2.43 7.72 4.84
N GLY A 66 3.75 7.96 4.98
CA GLY A 66 4.42 9.08 4.32
C GLY A 66 4.39 8.98 2.79
N LYS A 67 4.38 7.77 2.23
CA LYS A 67 4.18 7.55 0.78
C LYS A 67 2.74 7.90 0.35
N LEU A 68 1.73 7.54 1.15
CA LEU A 68 0.32 7.88 0.91
C LEU A 68 0.04 9.38 1.02
N GLU A 69 0.71 10.10 1.91
CA GLU A 69 0.60 11.57 2.01
C GLU A 69 1.18 12.30 0.79
N ARG A 70 2.24 11.75 0.19
CA ARG A 70 2.93 12.34 -0.97
C ARG A 70 2.27 12.00 -2.30
N VAL A 71 1.62 10.84 -2.39
CA VAL A 71 0.70 10.55 -3.49
C VAL A 71 -0.53 11.40 -3.18
N GLU A 72 -0.57 12.67 -3.61
CA GLU A 72 -1.70 13.58 -3.38
C GLU A 72 -3.01 12.86 -3.70
N VAL A 73 -3.64 12.31 -2.67
CA VAL A 73 -5.00 11.83 -2.75
C VAL A 73 -5.82 13.11 -2.74
N SER A 74 -6.08 13.67 -3.91
CA SER A 74 -7.13 14.68 -4.13
C SER A 74 -8.54 14.12 -3.81
N ASP A 75 -8.62 13.01 -3.07
CA ASP A 75 -9.82 12.26 -2.74
C ASP A 75 -9.86 12.10 -1.20
N SER A 76 -10.86 12.72 -0.57
CA SER A 76 -10.97 12.91 0.88
C SER A 76 -11.00 11.62 1.75
N SER A 77 -11.00 10.44 1.11
CA SER A 77 -11.12 9.14 1.75
C SER A 77 -9.84 8.69 2.50
N ALA A 78 -8.65 8.99 1.97
CA ALA A 78 -7.38 8.60 2.60
C ALA A 78 -7.11 9.36 3.91
N HIS A 79 -7.47 10.64 3.96
CA HIS A 79 -7.36 11.45 5.18
C HIS A 79 -8.23 10.92 6.32
N THR A 80 -9.41 10.38 6.01
CA THR A 80 -10.31 9.81 7.03
C THR A 80 -9.75 8.53 7.64
N LEU A 81 -9.10 7.67 6.83
CA LEU A 81 -8.45 6.45 7.30
C LEU A 81 -7.23 6.75 8.19
N LEU A 82 -6.38 7.69 7.79
CA LEU A 82 -5.24 8.13 8.61
C LEU A 82 -5.69 8.72 9.95
N ALA A 83 -6.72 9.57 9.95
CA ALA A 83 -7.29 10.13 11.17
C ALA A 83 -7.85 9.04 12.11
N SER A 84 -8.47 7.99 11.57
CA SER A 84 -8.99 6.88 12.38
C SER A 84 -7.86 6.06 13.05
N VAL A 85 -6.72 5.92 12.38
CA VAL A 85 -5.53 5.23 12.92
C VAL A 85 -4.91 6.03 14.05
N TYR A 86 -4.75 7.35 13.89
CA TYR A 86 -4.24 8.22 14.95
C TYR A 86 -5.20 8.38 16.14
N ALA A 87 -6.52 8.33 15.92
CA ALA A 87 -7.52 8.44 16.99
C ALA A 87 -7.74 7.15 17.79
N SER A 88 -7.19 6.02 17.32
CA SER A 88 -7.25 4.72 18.02
C SER A 88 -5.96 4.40 18.80
N ALA A 89 -5.07 5.41 18.95
CA ALA A 89 -3.84 5.34 19.74
C ALA A 89 -4.04 5.88 21.16
#